data_AF-A0A7X3GNR5-F1
#
_entry.id   AF-A0A7X3GNR5-F1
#
_cell.length_a   1.000
_cell.length_b   1.000
_cell.length_c   1.000
_cell.angle_alpha   90.00
_cell.angle_beta   90.00
_cell.angle_gamma   90.00
#
_symmetry.space_group_name_H-M   'P 1'
#
loop_
_entity.id
_entity.type
_entity.pdbx_description
1 polymer ?
#
loop_
_entity_poly.entity_id
_entity_poly.type
_entity_poly.pdbx_seq_one_letter_code
_entity_poly.pdbx_strand_id
1 'polypeptide(L)'
;MTEENKQNEELQSQDAIENHIIATEPKVQPKSSASGVFGWVVSGVLLILLILVATLSYAGDDKGENVASVNGKAITEKQLYDALLLVKGGGQTGQQKMSEVTLDDLINVELMDQELQKQGLVVGEADIDKELEALKQAYGLDDEKLKQTLAQNGMTVDDLRPDLEKQAKLRKLLSKKADVTDKDIQDYYDQNKQSFATPEQVRASHILVKTKEEADAILKQLKDGADFATVAKEKSEDPGSKDAGGDLNYFGKGQMDPAFEKAAFELKVGETSQPVQSSFGYHIIKVTDHKAAANPTFEEKKEEIKNILMMNKINELAQPFIEELKSKAKIENSLVKEDKPEDAATAPKEEATTVQ
;
A
#
# COMPACT_ATOMS: atom_id res chain seq x y z
N MET A 1 -46.53 3.63 35.82
CA MET A 1 -45.76 4.60 35.01
C MET A 1 -44.86 3.77 34.13
N THR A 2 -45.21 3.74 32.85
CA THR A 2 -44.89 2.74 31.83
C THR A 2 -43.50 2.95 31.22
N GLU A 3 -42.97 1.90 30.58
CA GLU A 3 -41.65 1.82 29.91
C GLU A 3 -41.35 2.97 28.91
N GLU A 4 -42.33 3.78 28.51
CA GLU A 4 -42.15 5.02 27.74
C GLU A 4 -41.27 6.07 28.43
N ASN A 5 -41.24 6.11 29.77
CA ASN A 5 -40.42 7.11 30.49
C ASN A 5 -38.93 6.79 30.49
N LYS A 6 -38.52 5.56 30.13
CA LYS A 6 -37.10 5.18 30.09
C LYS A 6 -36.46 5.45 28.72
N GLN A 7 -37.24 5.42 27.64
CA GLN A 7 -36.77 5.79 26.30
C GLN A 7 -36.62 7.31 26.11
N ASN A 8 -37.40 8.13 26.81
CA ASN A 8 -37.31 9.59 26.71
C ASN A 8 -36.09 10.19 27.45
N GLU A 9 -35.52 9.51 28.45
CA GLU A 9 -34.27 9.95 29.09
C GLU A 9 -33.02 9.54 28.28
N GLU A 10 -33.08 8.47 27.48
CA GLU A 10 -31.97 8.06 26.61
C GLU A 10 -31.82 8.97 25.37
N LEU A 11 -32.94 9.43 24.79
CA LEU A 11 -32.96 10.36 23.65
C LEU A 11 -32.46 11.78 24.02
N GLN A 12 -32.70 12.24 25.25
CA GLN A 12 -32.22 13.56 25.70
C GLN A 12 -30.73 13.60 26.09
N SER A 13 -30.05 12.45 26.15
CA SER A 13 -28.60 12.38 26.39
C SER A 13 -27.77 12.38 25.09
N GLN A 14 -28.38 12.07 23.93
CA GLN A 14 -27.69 12.06 22.64
C GLN A 14 -27.71 13.43 21.95
N ASP A 15 -28.76 14.23 22.14
CA ASP A 15 -28.86 15.59 21.57
C ASP A 15 -27.97 16.63 22.30
N ALA A 16 -27.41 16.28 23.46
CA ALA A 16 -26.50 17.14 24.21
C ALA A 16 -25.03 17.08 23.70
N ILE A 17 -24.73 16.24 22.72
CA ILE A 17 -23.37 16.10 22.16
C ILE A 17 -23.21 16.88 20.84
N GLU A 18 -24.30 17.36 20.22
CA GLU A 18 -24.25 17.90 18.86
C GLU A 18 -24.13 19.44 18.76
N ASN A 19 -24.07 20.18 19.88
CA ASN A 19 -24.02 21.65 19.85
C ASN A 19 -22.87 22.26 20.66
N HIS A 20 -21.61 22.01 20.25
CA HIS A 20 -20.53 22.94 20.60
C HIS A 20 -19.29 22.86 19.70
N ILE A 21 -19.37 23.28 18.42
CA ILE A 21 -18.19 23.79 17.70
C ILE A 21 -18.58 24.97 16.81
N ILE A 22 -18.41 26.19 17.32
CA ILE A 22 -18.20 27.39 16.50
C ILE A 22 -16.72 27.79 16.62
N ALA A 23 -16.10 27.86 15.45
CA ALA A 23 -14.93 28.66 15.06
C ALA A 23 -13.79 28.86 16.07
N THR A 24 -12.68 28.15 15.86
CA THR A 24 -11.33 28.74 16.00
C THR A 24 -10.41 28.19 14.90
N GLU A 25 -9.63 29.09 14.30
CA GLU A 25 -8.70 28.88 13.18
C GLU A 25 -7.66 27.77 13.46
N PRO A 26 -7.21 26.99 12.46
CA PRO A 26 -6.18 26.00 12.70
C PRO A 26 -4.80 26.66 12.77
N LYS A 27 -4.28 26.78 13.99
CA LYS A 27 -2.83 26.89 14.25
C LYS A 27 -2.15 25.60 13.82
N VAL A 28 -1.19 25.72 12.91
CA VAL A 28 -0.28 24.65 12.51
C VAL A 28 0.59 24.24 13.71
N GLN A 29 0.47 22.99 14.15
CA GLN A 29 1.50 22.27 14.91
C GLN A 29 1.53 20.78 14.50
N PRO A 30 2.73 20.16 14.46
CA PRO A 30 2.96 18.89 13.81
C PRO A 30 2.52 17.72 14.68
N LYS A 31 1.72 16.81 14.14
CA LYS A 31 1.47 15.52 14.79
C LYS A 31 2.51 14.51 14.31
N SER A 32 3.45 14.19 15.20
CA SER A 32 4.09 12.88 15.21
C SER A 32 3.05 11.82 15.60
N SER A 33 2.87 10.81 14.76
CA SER A 33 2.32 9.53 15.20
C SER A 33 3.09 8.40 14.52
N ALA A 34 4.02 7.84 15.26
CA ALA A 34 4.52 6.50 15.02
C ALA A 34 3.37 5.52 15.32
N SER A 35 2.69 5.10 14.27
CA SER A 35 1.95 3.84 14.20
C SER A 35 2.08 3.40 12.75
N GLY A 36 2.78 2.29 12.54
CA GLY A 36 3.14 1.77 11.23
C GLY A 36 1.94 1.65 10.31
N VAL A 37 1.92 2.51 9.30
CA VAL A 37 1.21 2.28 8.04
C VAL A 37 2.26 2.58 6.97
N PHE A 38 2.84 1.51 6.43
CA PHE A 38 3.72 1.58 5.28
C PHE A 38 3.08 2.46 4.20
N GLY A 39 3.78 3.51 3.78
CA GLY A 39 3.29 4.53 2.84
C GLY A 39 3.17 4.03 1.40
N TRP A 40 2.36 3.00 1.16
CA TRP A 40 2.10 2.44 -0.18
C TRP A 40 0.71 2.81 -0.71
N VAL A 41 -0.03 3.70 -0.02
CA VAL A 41 -1.38 4.09 -0.44
C VAL A 41 -1.39 4.95 -1.72
N VAL A 42 -0.22 5.39 -2.23
CA VAL A 42 -0.15 6.26 -3.42
C VAL A 42 0.10 5.51 -4.74
N SER A 43 0.36 4.19 -4.74
CA SER A 43 0.59 3.41 -5.98
C SER A 43 -0.68 3.04 -6.76
N GLY A 44 -1.88 3.36 -6.25
CA GLY A 44 -3.14 2.81 -6.76
C GLY A 44 -3.46 3.14 -8.22
N VAL A 45 -3.08 4.31 -8.73
CA VAL A 45 -3.56 4.78 -10.05
C VAL A 45 -2.95 3.99 -11.22
N LEU A 46 -1.64 3.73 -11.19
CA LEU A 46 -0.96 2.92 -12.21
C LEU A 46 -1.33 1.43 -12.11
N LEU A 47 -1.55 0.92 -10.90
CA LEU A 47 -1.93 -0.48 -10.65
C LEU A 47 -3.39 -0.78 -11.01
N ILE A 48 -4.32 0.16 -10.77
CA ILE A 48 -5.70 0.06 -11.25
C ILE A 48 -5.74 0.07 -12.78
N LEU A 49 -4.89 0.87 -13.42
CA LEU A 49 -4.70 0.82 -14.88
C LEU A 49 -4.16 -0.54 -15.35
N LEU A 50 -3.22 -1.18 -14.63
CA LEU A 50 -2.73 -2.53 -14.96
C LEU A 50 -3.84 -3.59 -14.82
N ILE A 51 -4.64 -3.55 -13.75
CA ILE A 51 -5.73 -4.52 -13.51
C ILE A 51 -6.81 -4.39 -14.59
N LEU A 52 -7.13 -3.18 -15.05
CA LEU A 52 -8.08 -2.97 -16.14
C LEU A 52 -7.53 -3.41 -17.50
N VAL A 53 -6.22 -3.24 -17.75
CA VAL A 53 -5.59 -3.56 -19.05
C VAL A 53 -5.35 -5.07 -19.22
N ALA A 54 -4.95 -5.78 -18.17
CA ALA A 54 -4.67 -7.22 -18.21
C ALA A 54 -5.86 -8.08 -18.72
N THR A 55 -7.10 -7.60 -18.57
CA THR A 55 -8.31 -8.34 -18.98
C THR A 55 -8.95 -7.86 -20.28
N LEU A 56 -8.58 -6.67 -20.78
CA LEU A 56 -9.18 -6.09 -22.00
C LEU A 56 -8.48 -6.53 -23.30
N SER A 57 -7.41 -7.32 -23.22
CA SER A 57 -6.64 -7.80 -24.38
C SER A 57 -7.36 -8.86 -25.26
N TYR A 58 -8.66 -9.10 -25.06
CA TYR A 58 -9.47 -9.86 -26.01
C TYR A 58 -9.92 -8.97 -27.18
N ALA A 59 -9.05 -8.85 -28.19
CA ALA A 59 -9.40 -8.32 -29.50
C ALA A 59 -10.28 -9.32 -30.27
N GLY A 60 -11.55 -9.43 -29.89
CA GLY A 60 -12.61 -9.97 -30.73
C GLY A 60 -13.27 -8.83 -31.52
N ASP A 61 -13.45 -9.03 -32.82
CA ASP A 61 -14.20 -8.12 -33.70
C ASP A 61 -15.71 -8.23 -33.36
N ASP A 62 -16.10 -7.67 -32.22
CA ASP A 62 -17.44 -7.82 -31.66
C ASP A 62 -18.35 -6.67 -32.07
N LYS A 63 -19.45 -7.01 -32.74
CA LYS A 63 -20.52 -6.11 -33.19
C LYS A 63 -21.41 -5.62 -32.04
N GLY A 64 -20.81 -5.20 -30.92
CA GLY A 64 -21.52 -4.61 -29.78
C GLY A 64 -21.91 -3.15 -30.03
N GLU A 65 -22.90 -2.65 -29.30
CA GLU A 65 -23.21 -1.21 -29.30
C GLU A 65 -22.04 -0.43 -28.69
N ASN A 66 -21.74 0.74 -29.28
CA ASN A 66 -20.68 1.62 -28.80
C ASN A 66 -21.21 2.50 -27.68
N VAL A 67 -20.52 2.53 -26.54
CA VAL A 67 -20.87 3.37 -25.38
C VAL A 67 -20.06 4.66 -25.33
N ALA A 68 -18.90 4.69 -25.99
CA ALA A 68 -18.15 5.91 -26.22
C ALA A 68 -17.26 5.80 -27.47
N SER A 69 -16.65 6.91 -27.87
CA SER A 69 -15.52 6.91 -28.79
C SER A 69 -14.49 7.97 -28.44
N VAL A 70 -13.22 7.69 -28.75
CA VAL A 70 -12.08 8.59 -28.56
C VAL A 70 -11.35 8.72 -29.89
N ASN A 71 -11.37 9.92 -30.49
CA ASN A 71 -10.80 10.20 -31.82
C ASN A 71 -11.27 9.22 -32.91
N GLY A 72 -12.52 8.77 -32.81
CA GLY A 72 -13.13 7.83 -33.76
C GLY A 72 -12.87 6.35 -33.46
N LYS A 73 -12.05 6.00 -32.46
CA LYS A 73 -11.95 4.62 -31.96
C LYS A 73 -13.04 4.35 -30.93
N ALA A 74 -13.86 3.35 -31.19
CA ALA A 74 -15.00 3.00 -30.35
C ALA A 74 -14.58 2.29 -29.05
N ILE A 75 -15.33 2.56 -27.98
CA ILE A 75 -15.36 1.81 -26.73
C ILE A 75 -16.71 1.09 -26.68
N THR A 76 -16.67 -0.23 -26.61
CA THR A 76 -17.85 -1.10 -26.71
C THR A 76 -18.50 -1.33 -25.36
N GLU A 77 -19.81 -1.63 -25.36
CA GLU A 77 -20.54 -2.05 -24.16
C GLU A 77 -19.88 -3.26 -23.48
N LYS A 78 -19.33 -4.19 -24.25
CA LYS A 78 -18.59 -5.35 -23.73
C LYS A 78 -17.36 -4.93 -22.92
N GLN A 79 -16.57 -3.99 -23.43
CA GLN A 79 -15.39 -3.49 -22.69
C GLN A 79 -15.80 -2.81 -21.37
N LEU A 80 -16.89 -2.04 -21.39
CA LEU A 80 -17.45 -1.45 -20.18
C LEU A 80 -17.94 -2.51 -19.19
N TYR A 81 -18.65 -3.52 -19.68
CA TYR A 81 -19.14 -4.62 -18.85
C TYR A 81 -17.99 -5.43 -18.23
N ASP A 82 -17.00 -5.81 -19.04
CA ASP A 82 -15.83 -6.56 -18.58
C ASP A 82 -15.07 -5.77 -17.51
N ALA A 83 -14.89 -4.45 -17.71
CA ALA A 83 -14.29 -3.57 -16.71
C ALA A 83 -15.13 -3.49 -15.44
N LEU A 84 -16.46 -3.35 -15.53
CA LEU A 84 -17.36 -3.31 -14.38
C LEU A 84 -17.36 -4.62 -13.56
N LEU A 85 -17.14 -5.77 -14.19
CA LEU A 85 -17.00 -7.05 -13.50
C LEU A 85 -15.80 -7.04 -12.53
N LEU A 86 -14.77 -6.26 -12.83
CA LEU A 86 -13.57 -6.14 -11.99
C LEU A 86 -13.77 -5.22 -10.78
N VAL A 87 -14.73 -4.29 -10.82
CA VAL A 87 -14.92 -3.27 -9.78
C VAL A 87 -16.05 -3.61 -8.78
N LYS A 88 -16.55 -4.85 -8.77
CA LYS A 88 -17.79 -5.22 -8.03
C LYS A 88 -17.76 -4.91 -6.52
N GLY A 89 -18.69 -4.04 -6.09
CA GLY A 89 -18.99 -3.76 -4.68
C GLY A 89 -20.18 -2.82 -4.35
N GLY A 90 -21.17 -2.61 -5.24
CA GLY A 90 -22.27 -1.64 -4.97
C GLY A 90 -23.65 -2.02 -5.51
N GLY A 91 -24.72 -1.62 -4.78
CA GLY A 91 -26.14 -1.78 -5.18
C GLY A 91 -26.56 -0.92 -6.38
N GLN A 92 -27.84 -0.94 -6.79
CA GLN A 92 -28.33 -0.38 -8.07
C GLN A 92 -27.96 1.09 -8.35
N THR A 93 -28.12 2.01 -7.39
CA THR A 93 -27.69 3.42 -7.56
C THR A 93 -26.16 3.57 -7.60
N GLY A 94 -25.46 2.64 -6.97
CA GLY A 94 -24.02 2.48 -7.12
C GLY A 94 -23.65 2.02 -8.53
N GLN A 95 -24.37 1.04 -9.09
CA GLN A 95 -24.06 0.48 -10.41
C GLN A 95 -24.07 1.50 -11.55
N GLN A 96 -25.03 2.43 -11.60
CA GLN A 96 -25.04 3.45 -12.66
C GLN A 96 -23.87 4.43 -12.53
N LYS A 97 -23.59 4.94 -11.33
CA LYS A 97 -22.41 5.78 -11.07
C LYS A 97 -21.12 5.02 -11.35
N MET A 98 -21.07 3.72 -11.03
CA MET A 98 -19.95 2.86 -11.35
C MET A 98 -19.76 2.73 -12.87
N SER A 99 -20.83 2.62 -13.67
CA SER A 99 -20.73 2.59 -15.13
C SER A 99 -20.18 3.88 -15.71
N GLU A 100 -20.61 5.04 -15.23
CA GLU A 100 -20.09 6.34 -15.68
C GLU A 100 -18.60 6.50 -15.35
N VAL A 101 -18.21 6.18 -14.10
CA VAL A 101 -16.81 6.21 -13.66
C VAL A 101 -15.95 5.23 -14.47
N THR A 102 -16.42 3.99 -14.64
CA THR A 102 -15.68 2.97 -15.38
C THR A 102 -15.55 3.35 -16.86
N LEU A 103 -16.56 3.99 -17.44
CA LEU A 103 -16.48 4.48 -18.82
C LEU A 103 -15.48 5.63 -18.95
N ASP A 104 -15.42 6.56 -17.98
CA ASP A 104 -14.39 7.60 -17.96
C ASP A 104 -12.99 6.99 -17.85
N ASP A 105 -12.80 5.97 -17.01
CA ASP A 105 -11.53 5.25 -16.91
C ASP A 105 -11.13 4.58 -18.24
N LEU A 106 -12.08 3.97 -18.96
CA LEU A 106 -11.82 3.40 -20.29
C LEU A 106 -11.45 4.47 -21.32
N ILE A 107 -12.09 5.64 -21.26
CA ILE A 107 -11.73 6.80 -22.10
C ILE A 107 -10.29 7.25 -21.76
N ASN A 108 -9.93 7.31 -20.48
CA ASN A 108 -8.60 7.70 -20.01
C ASN A 108 -7.52 6.71 -20.49
N VAL A 109 -7.81 5.40 -20.40
CA VAL A 109 -6.95 4.33 -20.91
C VAL A 109 -6.73 4.49 -22.41
N GLU A 110 -7.81 4.70 -23.17
CA GLU A 110 -7.75 4.83 -24.62
C GLU A 110 -6.96 6.08 -25.06
N LEU A 111 -7.17 7.22 -24.40
CA LEU A 111 -6.40 8.45 -24.64
C LEU A 111 -4.91 8.22 -24.42
N MET A 112 -4.55 7.54 -23.33
CA MET A 112 -3.17 7.21 -23.03
C MET A 112 -2.57 6.30 -24.09
N ASP A 113 -3.31 5.27 -24.52
CA ASP A 113 -2.84 4.33 -25.55
C ASP A 113 -2.59 5.03 -26.89
N GLN A 114 -3.47 5.93 -27.30
CA GLN A 114 -3.27 6.74 -28.51
C GLN A 114 -2.04 7.64 -28.39
N GLU A 115 -1.82 8.25 -27.23
CA GLU A 115 -0.64 9.09 -27.00
C GLU A 115 0.66 8.26 -26.99
N LEU A 116 0.67 7.08 -26.36
CA LEU A 116 1.82 6.17 -26.40
C LEU A 116 2.15 5.72 -27.82
N GLN A 117 1.13 5.40 -28.62
CA GLN A 117 1.29 5.05 -30.05
C GLN A 117 1.84 6.23 -30.86
N LYS A 118 1.28 7.43 -30.67
CA LYS A 118 1.71 8.65 -31.35
C LYS A 118 3.16 9.04 -31.03
N GLN A 119 3.60 8.82 -29.80
CA GLN A 119 4.98 9.11 -29.37
C GLN A 119 5.99 8.06 -29.87
N GLY A 120 5.53 6.89 -30.34
CA GLY A 120 6.40 5.86 -30.91
C GLY A 120 7.48 5.37 -29.94
N LEU A 121 7.19 5.33 -28.64
CA LEU A 121 8.19 5.01 -27.63
C LEU A 121 8.58 3.53 -27.70
N VAL A 122 9.88 3.29 -27.90
CA VAL A 122 10.47 1.95 -27.83
C VAL A 122 11.07 1.72 -26.44
N VAL A 123 10.77 0.58 -25.85
CA VAL A 123 11.34 0.09 -24.59
C VAL A 123 11.98 -1.27 -24.83
N GLY A 124 13.06 -1.59 -24.11
CA GLY A 124 13.75 -2.86 -24.21
C GLY A 124 13.51 -3.78 -23.01
N GLU A 125 14.07 -4.99 -23.04
CA GLU A 125 14.04 -5.94 -21.90
C GLU A 125 14.41 -5.28 -20.58
N ALA A 126 15.49 -4.49 -20.58
CA ALA A 126 15.98 -3.84 -19.38
C ALA A 126 15.00 -2.80 -18.79
N ASP A 127 14.07 -2.27 -19.58
CA ASP A 127 13.03 -1.38 -19.08
C ASP A 127 11.88 -2.19 -18.46
N ILE A 128 11.53 -3.32 -19.08
CA ILE A 128 10.50 -4.26 -18.59
C ILE A 128 10.96 -4.90 -17.27
N ASP A 129 12.22 -5.34 -17.20
CA ASP A 129 12.83 -5.91 -16.00
C ASP A 129 12.77 -4.92 -14.82
N LYS A 130 12.98 -3.62 -15.09
CA LYS A 130 12.84 -2.57 -14.06
C LYS A 130 11.42 -2.45 -13.53
N GLU A 131 10.41 -2.56 -14.39
CA GLU A 131 9.01 -2.56 -13.93
C GLU A 131 8.69 -3.83 -13.13
N LEU A 132 9.22 -4.98 -13.55
CA LEU A 132 9.08 -6.25 -12.82
C LEU A 132 9.74 -6.18 -11.43
N GLU A 133 10.95 -5.63 -11.33
CA GLU A 133 11.62 -5.39 -10.05
C GLU A 133 10.84 -4.42 -9.17
N ALA A 134 10.33 -3.32 -9.75
CA ALA A 134 9.50 -2.36 -9.02
C ALA A 134 8.22 -3.03 -8.49
N LEU A 135 7.57 -3.88 -9.28
CA LEU A 135 6.41 -4.67 -8.87
C LEU A 135 6.77 -5.60 -7.71
N LYS A 136 7.88 -6.35 -7.81
CA LYS A 136 8.33 -7.25 -6.75
C LYS A 136 8.60 -6.49 -5.45
N GLN A 137 9.31 -5.37 -5.52
CA GLN A 137 9.61 -4.52 -4.36
C GLN A 137 8.33 -3.96 -3.74
N ALA A 138 7.39 -3.49 -4.55
CA ALA A 138 6.10 -2.94 -4.13
C ALA A 138 5.10 -4.00 -3.62
N TYR A 139 5.47 -5.28 -3.56
CA TYR A 139 4.66 -6.33 -2.94
C TYR A 139 5.47 -7.25 -2.01
N GLY A 140 6.75 -6.95 -1.77
CA GLY A 140 7.63 -7.79 -0.97
C GLY A 140 7.84 -9.18 -1.55
N LEU A 141 7.80 -9.30 -2.88
CA LEU A 141 7.94 -10.57 -3.61
C LEU A 141 9.40 -10.80 -4.01
N ASP A 142 9.78 -12.06 -4.04
CA ASP A 142 10.95 -12.56 -4.75
C ASP A 142 10.47 -13.33 -6.00
N ASP A 143 11.40 -13.80 -6.84
CA ASP A 143 11.05 -14.48 -8.10
C ASP A 143 10.18 -15.71 -7.90
N GLU A 144 10.46 -16.48 -6.84
CA GLU A 144 9.74 -17.72 -6.57
C GLU A 144 8.34 -17.45 -6.02
N LYS A 145 8.20 -16.48 -5.10
CA LYS A 145 6.89 -16.03 -4.64
C LYS A 145 6.07 -15.43 -5.77
N LEU A 146 6.67 -14.62 -6.64
CA LEU A 146 5.97 -14.05 -7.79
C LEU A 146 5.42 -15.16 -8.70
N LYS A 147 6.26 -16.12 -9.09
CA LYS A 147 5.81 -17.27 -9.91
C LYS A 147 4.71 -18.06 -9.21
N GLN A 148 4.85 -18.32 -7.91
CA GLN A 148 3.84 -19.03 -7.14
C GLN A 148 2.51 -18.27 -7.11
N THR A 149 2.55 -16.97 -6.84
CA THR A 149 1.36 -16.09 -6.82
C THR A 149 0.68 -16.04 -8.18
N LEU A 150 1.44 -15.93 -9.27
CA LEU A 150 0.88 -15.93 -10.62
C LEU A 150 0.27 -17.28 -10.98
N ALA A 151 0.97 -18.38 -10.68
CA ALA A 151 0.47 -19.73 -10.95
C ALA A 151 -0.83 -20.05 -10.20
N GLN A 152 -1.00 -19.54 -8.97
CA GLN A 152 -2.26 -19.67 -8.23
C GLN A 152 -3.45 -19.03 -8.95
N ASN A 153 -3.18 -18.03 -9.80
CA ASN A 153 -4.17 -17.33 -10.60
C ASN A 153 -4.17 -17.80 -12.07
N GLY A 154 -3.48 -18.90 -12.39
CA GLY A 154 -3.40 -19.45 -13.75
C GLY A 154 -2.56 -18.59 -14.72
N MET A 155 -1.69 -17.73 -14.20
CA MET A 155 -0.83 -16.83 -14.99
C MET A 155 0.64 -17.21 -14.85
N THR A 156 1.45 -16.67 -15.76
CA THR A 156 2.91 -16.73 -15.78
C THR A 156 3.51 -15.32 -15.81
N VAL A 157 4.82 -15.21 -15.61
CA VAL A 157 5.52 -13.92 -15.73
C VAL A 157 5.43 -13.36 -17.15
N ASP A 158 5.42 -14.24 -18.17
CA ASP A 158 5.29 -13.84 -19.57
C ASP A 158 3.94 -13.19 -19.86
N ASP A 159 2.89 -13.60 -19.14
CA ASP A 159 1.55 -12.99 -19.28
C ASP A 159 1.51 -11.54 -18.77
N LEU A 160 2.42 -11.15 -17.86
CA LEU A 160 2.54 -9.76 -17.38
C LEU A 160 3.30 -8.86 -18.37
N ARG A 161 4.03 -9.45 -19.31
CA ARG A 161 4.99 -8.74 -20.14
C ARG A 161 4.39 -7.60 -20.96
N PRO A 162 3.21 -7.74 -21.61
CA PRO A 162 2.59 -6.63 -22.33
C PRO A 162 2.26 -5.44 -21.43
N ASP A 163 1.81 -5.71 -20.21
CA ASP A 163 1.44 -4.70 -19.23
C ASP A 163 2.67 -3.97 -18.68
N LEU A 164 3.73 -4.72 -18.38
CA LEU A 164 5.02 -4.15 -17.99
C LEU A 164 5.63 -3.30 -19.13
N GLU A 165 5.49 -3.73 -20.38
CA GLU A 165 5.93 -2.94 -21.54
C GLU A 165 5.17 -1.61 -21.64
N LYS A 166 3.83 -1.65 -21.48
CA LYS A 166 2.99 -0.45 -21.48
C LYS A 166 3.35 0.48 -20.32
N GLN A 167 3.56 -0.08 -19.12
CA GLN A 167 3.99 0.68 -17.95
C GLN A 167 5.36 1.33 -18.15
N ALA A 168 6.32 0.60 -18.74
CA ALA A 168 7.63 1.15 -19.06
C ALA A 168 7.54 2.30 -20.07
N LYS A 169 6.69 2.19 -21.10
CA LYS A 169 6.44 3.29 -22.06
C LYS A 169 5.81 4.49 -21.37
N LEU A 170 4.86 4.27 -20.47
CA LEU A 170 4.20 5.34 -19.70
C LEU A 170 5.19 6.04 -18.76
N ARG A 171 6.01 5.29 -18.02
CA ARG A 171 7.11 5.82 -17.21
C ARG A 171 8.05 6.65 -18.07
N LYS A 172 8.44 6.14 -19.24
CA LYS A 172 9.33 6.84 -20.19
C LYS A 172 8.69 8.11 -20.77
N LEU A 173 7.38 8.13 -20.98
CA LEU A 173 6.65 9.31 -21.44
C LEU A 173 6.63 10.40 -20.37
N LEU A 174 6.18 10.04 -19.16
CA LEU A 174 5.93 10.99 -18.07
C LEU A 174 7.22 11.41 -17.36
N SER A 175 8.25 10.56 -17.32
CA SER A 175 9.56 10.92 -16.78
C SER A 175 10.23 12.07 -17.54
N LYS A 176 9.93 12.27 -18.83
CA LYS A 176 10.40 13.46 -19.58
C LYS A 176 9.80 14.77 -19.05
N LYS A 177 8.64 14.69 -18.39
CA LYS A 177 7.94 15.83 -17.77
C LYS A 177 8.23 15.92 -16.27
N ALA A 178 8.73 14.85 -15.65
CA ALA A 178 9.08 14.80 -14.25
C ALA A 178 10.52 15.29 -14.04
N ASP A 179 10.66 16.46 -13.42
CA ASP A 179 11.96 16.94 -12.97
C ASP A 179 12.23 16.41 -11.56
N VAL A 180 13.22 15.53 -11.42
CA VAL A 180 13.72 15.02 -10.14
C VAL A 180 15.21 15.35 -10.09
N THR A 181 15.56 16.32 -9.24
CA THR A 181 16.94 16.81 -9.13
C THR A 181 17.73 16.00 -8.11
N ASP A 182 19.06 16.02 -8.20
CA ASP A 182 19.93 15.43 -7.16
C ASP A 182 19.64 16.04 -5.78
N LYS A 183 19.22 17.32 -5.73
CA LYS A 183 18.82 17.98 -4.49
C LYS A 183 17.57 17.32 -3.89
N ASP A 184 16.56 17.02 -4.70
CA ASP A 184 15.33 16.37 -4.21
C ASP A 184 15.63 14.98 -3.62
N ILE A 185 16.53 14.24 -4.27
CA ILE A 185 16.97 12.92 -3.80
C ILE A 185 17.71 13.06 -2.46
N GLN A 186 18.62 14.02 -2.35
CA GLN A 186 19.37 14.25 -1.11
C GLN A 186 18.44 14.71 0.02
N ASP A 187 17.55 15.68 -0.24
CA ASP A 187 16.58 16.17 0.74
C ASP A 187 15.68 15.02 1.23
N TYR A 188 15.23 14.15 0.32
CA TYR A 188 14.43 12.98 0.68
C TYR A 188 15.21 12.00 1.55
N TYR A 189 16.46 11.70 1.21
CA TYR A 189 17.33 10.87 2.06
C TYR A 189 17.47 11.48 3.45
N ASP A 190 17.78 12.78 3.52
CA ASP A 190 18.03 13.48 4.78
C ASP A 190 16.81 13.50 5.70
N GLN A 191 15.62 13.66 5.13
CA GLN A 191 14.35 13.65 5.87
C GLN A 191 13.90 12.24 6.27
N ASN A 192 14.35 11.19 5.57
CA ASN A 192 13.86 9.82 5.75
C ASN A 192 14.94 8.83 6.23
N LYS A 193 16.12 9.28 6.70
CA LYS A 193 17.24 8.40 7.11
C LYS A 193 16.81 7.26 8.04
N GLN A 194 15.97 7.58 9.03
CA GLN A 194 15.50 6.60 10.01
C GLN A 194 14.63 5.51 9.37
N SER A 195 13.86 5.84 8.34
CA SER A 195 13.02 4.89 7.60
C SER A 195 13.85 3.92 6.76
N PHE A 196 15.06 4.31 6.35
CA PHE A 196 15.99 3.43 5.64
C PHE A 196 16.85 2.58 6.59
N ALA A 197 16.90 2.93 7.87
CA ALA A 197 17.67 2.19 8.85
C ALA A 197 17.04 0.83 9.12
N THR A 198 17.85 -0.21 9.09
CA THR A 198 17.48 -1.53 9.63
C THR A 198 17.88 -1.55 11.10
N PRO A 199 16.94 -1.74 12.04
CA PRO A 199 17.27 -1.82 13.45
C PRO A 199 18.08 -3.09 13.75
N GLU A 200 18.89 -3.03 14.82
CA GLU A 200 19.58 -4.19 15.38
C GLU A 200 18.56 -5.24 15.84
N GLN A 201 18.79 -6.51 15.52
CA GLN A 201 17.96 -7.62 15.96
C GLN A 201 18.83 -8.79 16.44
N VAL A 202 18.40 -9.44 17.52
CA VAL A 202 19.01 -10.68 18.00
C VAL A 202 18.02 -11.83 17.89
N ARG A 203 18.50 -13.02 17.57
CA ARG A 203 17.75 -14.27 17.73
C ARG A 203 18.28 -14.99 18.94
N ALA A 204 17.43 -15.27 19.91
CA ALA A 204 17.83 -15.94 21.14
C ALA A 204 16.88 -17.08 21.49
N SER A 205 17.43 -18.09 22.17
CA SER A 205 16.67 -19.09 22.89
C SER A 205 16.73 -18.78 24.40
N HIS A 206 15.67 -19.10 25.15
CA HIS A 206 15.69 -18.94 26.60
C HIS A 206 15.04 -20.08 27.38
N ILE A 207 15.36 -20.12 28.66
CA ILE A 207 14.73 -20.98 29.67
C ILE A 207 14.24 -20.07 30.79
N LEU A 208 12.94 -20.09 31.08
CA LEU A 208 12.31 -19.32 32.15
C LEU A 208 12.04 -20.23 33.35
N VAL A 209 12.42 -19.82 34.55
CA VAL A 209 12.10 -20.50 35.82
C VAL A 209 11.77 -19.48 36.90
N LYS A 210 11.10 -19.90 37.98
CA LYS A 210 10.63 -18.96 39.03
C LYS A 210 11.75 -18.45 39.91
N THR A 211 12.74 -19.30 40.19
CA THR A 211 13.75 -19.02 41.22
C THR A 211 15.15 -18.96 40.64
N LYS A 212 16.04 -18.23 41.33
CA LYS A 212 17.44 -18.13 40.93
C LYS A 212 18.15 -19.48 41.08
N GLU A 213 17.78 -20.24 42.11
CA GLU A 213 18.33 -21.54 42.43
C GLU A 213 18.08 -22.55 41.30
N GLU A 214 16.87 -22.57 40.73
CA GLU A 214 16.55 -23.37 39.55
C GLU A 214 17.38 -22.94 38.34
N ALA A 215 17.53 -21.62 38.12
CA ALA A 215 18.29 -21.10 37.01
C ALA A 215 19.79 -21.44 37.13
N ASP A 216 20.37 -21.32 38.32
CA ASP A 216 21.77 -21.70 38.59
C ASP A 216 21.99 -23.21 38.36
N ALA A 217 21.03 -24.05 38.77
CA ALA A 217 21.10 -25.49 38.55
C ALA A 217 21.05 -25.85 37.06
N ILE A 218 20.17 -25.21 36.29
CA ILE A 218 20.08 -25.41 34.83
C ILE A 218 21.35 -24.90 34.15
N LEU A 219 21.86 -23.73 34.53
CA LEU A 219 23.09 -23.21 33.95
C LEU A 219 24.28 -24.15 34.19
N LYS A 220 24.34 -24.82 35.35
CA LYS A 220 25.32 -25.86 35.61
C LYS A 220 25.16 -27.05 34.65
N GLN A 221 23.94 -27.55 34.46
CA GLN A 221 23.67 -28.64 33.50
C GLN A 221 24.10 -28.28 32.08
N LEU A 222 23.82 -27.05 31.64
CA LEU A 222 24.24 -26.55 30.32
C LEU A 222 25.77 -26.46 30.19
N LYS A 223 26.47 -26.03 31.26
CA LYS A 223 27.94 -26.01 31.31
C LYS A 223 28.56 -27.41 31.29
N ASP A 224 27.85 -28.39 31.86
CA ASP A 224 28.24 -29.80 31.85
C ASP A 224 27.95 -30.49 30.49
N GLY A 225 27.40 -29.76 29.51
CA GLY A 225 27.22 -30.23 28.13
C GLY A 225 25.80 -30.65 27.76
N ALA A 226 24.80 -30.38 28.61
CA ALA A 226 23.40 -30.63 28.25
C ALA A 226 22.95 -29.77 27.06
N ASP A 227 22.12 -30.34 26.18
CA ASP A 227 21.54 -29.62 25.05
C ASP A 227 20.51 -28.57 25.51
N PHE A 228 20.69 -27.33 25.06
CA PHE A 228 19.86 -26.20 25.51
C PHE A 228 18.38 -26.39 25.17
N ALA A 229 18.07 -26.82 23.95
CA ALA A 229 16.69 -26.97 23.48
C ALA A 229 15.95 -28.08 24.25
N THR A 230 16.65 -29.15 24.57
CA THR A 230 16.12 -30.24 25.40
C THR A 230 15.81 -29.75 26.81
N VAL A 231 16.75 -29.05 27.46
CA VAL A 231 16.52 -28.52 28.80
C VAL A 231 15.41 -27.45 28.81
N ALA A 232 15.32 -26.62 27.76
CA ALA A 232 14.23 -25.66 27.61
C ALA A 232 12.86 -26.34 27.56
N LYS A 233 12.70 -27.39 26.74
CA LYS A 233 11.44 -28.17 26.65
C LYS A 233 11.03 -28.77 27.98
N GLU A 234 12.00 -29.27 28.74
CA GLU A 234 11.75 -29.98 30.01
C GLU A 234 11.53 -29.04 31.19
N LYS A 235 12.23 -27.90 31.25
CA LYS A 235 12.35 -27.08 32.45
C LYS A 235 11.79 -25.67 32.31
N SER A 236 11.64 -25.15 31.10
CA SER A 236 11.14 -23.79 30.91
C SER A 236 9.65 -23.71 31.26
N GLU A 237 9.31 -22.68 32.02
CA GLU A 237 7.93 -22.31 32.33
C GLU A 237 7.30 -21.41 31.26
N ASP A 238 8.06 -20.97 30.25
CA ASP A 238 7.50 -20.16 29.16
C ASP A 238 6.71 -21.03 28.16
N PRO A 239 5.36 -20.92 28.10
CA PRO A 239 4.56 -21.70 27.17
C PRO A 239 4.76 -21.26 25.71
N GLY A 240 5.26 -20.04 25.47
CA GLY A 240 5.40 -19.50 24.11
C GLY A 240 6.56 -20.10 23.32
N SER A 241 7.66 -20.41 23.99
CA SER A 241 8.89 -20.88 23.33
C SER A 241 9.36 -22.27 23.76
N LYS A 242 8.93 -22.80 24.92
CA LYS A 242 9.51 -24.05 25.46
C LYS A 242 9.45 -25.22 24.48
N ASP A 243 8.34 -25.40 23.78
CA ASP A 243 8.14 -26.54 22.86
C ASP A 243 8.97 -26.39 21.58
N ALA A 244 9.39 -25.16 21.26
CA ALA A 244 10.36 -24.82 20.21
C ALA A 244 11.81 -24.81 20.73
N GLY A 245 12.09 -25.41 21.89
CA GLY A 245 13.44 -25.42 22.48
C GLY A 245 13.87 -24.06 23.04
N GLY A 246 12.92 -23.21 23.38
CA GLY A 246 13.14 -21.87 23.92
C GLY A 246 13.37 -20.79 22.87
N ASP A 247 13.32 -21.09 21.57
CA ASP A 247 13.58 -20.13 20.49
C ASP A 247 12.50 -19.03 20.41
N LEU A 248 12.93 -17.78 20.52
CA LEU A 248 12.10 -16.58 20.43
C LEU A 248 12.08 -15.96 19.03
N ASN A 249 12.81 -16.55 18.06
CA ASN A 249 13.08 -15.93 16.76
C ASN A 249 13.80 -14.57 16.91
N TYR A 250 13.85 -13.77 15.85
CA TYR A 250 14.45 -12.42 15.91
C TYR A 250 13.54 -11.44 16.62
N PHE A 251 14.14 -10.65 17.52
CA PHE A 251 13.50 -9.49 18.12
C PHE A 251 14.45 -8.30 18.13
N GLY A 252 13.86 -7.11 18.04
CA GLY A 252 14.53 -5.82 18.14
C GLY A 252 14.36 -5.20 19.54
N LYS A 253 14.99 -4.04 19.74
CA LYS A 253 14.88 -3.28 21.00
C LYS A 253 13.45 -2.82 21.27
N GLY A 254 13.06 -2.83 22.54
CA GLY A 254 11.73 -2.48 23.04
C GLY A 254 10.67 -3.57 22.91
N GLN A 255 11.05 -4.78 22.47
CA GLN A 255 10.09 -5.89 22.29
C GLN A 255 10.09 -6.88 23.47
N MET A 256 11.11 -6.86 24.32
CA MET A 256 11.28 -7.78 25.45
C MET A 256 11.35 -7.02 26.79
N ASP A 257 11.32 -7.76 27.90
CA ASP A 257 11.58 -7.19 29.23
C ASP A 257 12.97 -6.50 29.25
N PRO A 258 13.10 -5.29 29.83
CA PRO A 258 14.35 -4.52 29.75
C PRO A 258 15.60 -5.25 30.25
N ALA A 259 15.48 -6.09 31.28
CA ALA A 259 16.62 -6.83 31.81
C ALA A 259 17.03 -7.97 30.88
N PHE A 260 16.03 -8.69 30.34
CA PHE A 260 16.23 -9.73 29.34
C PHE A 260 16.88 -9.17 28.07
N GLU A 261 16.32 -8.08 27.54
CA GLU A 261 16.81 -7.43 26.33
C GLU A 261 18.26 -6.99 26.48
N LYS A 262 18.57 -6.27 27.55
CA LYS A 262 19.94 -5.81 27.81
C LYS A 262 20.92 -6.97 27.79
N ALA A 263 20.61 -8.06 28.49
CA ALA A 263 21.48 -9.24 28.52
C ALA A 263 21.59 -9.91 27.14
N ALA A 264 20.48 -10.05 26.40
CA ALA A 264 20.48 -10.68 25.08
C ALA A 264 21.33 -9.89 24.06
N PHE A 265 21.26 -8.56 24.06
CA PHE A 265 22.04 -7.73 23.13
C PHE A 265 23.53 -7.60 23.51
N GLU A 266 23.90 -7.84 24.78
CA GLU A 266 25.31 -7.84 25.22
C GLU A 266 26.03 -9.17 24.93
N LEU A 267 25.29 -10.27 24.76
CA LEU A 267 25.85 -11.60 24.49
C LEU A 267 26.38 -11.74 23.06
N LYS A 268 27.45 -12.52 22.91
CA LYS A 268 27.93 -12.96 21.60
C LYS A 268 27.10 -14.13 21.08
N VAL A 269 27.05 -14.29 19.75
CA VAL A 269 26.44 -15.47 19.12
C VAL A 269 27.09 -16.75 19.65
N GLY A 270 26.26 -17.67 20.13
CA GLY A 270 26.65 -18.92 20.77
C GLY A 270 26.83 -18.86 22.29
N GLU A 271 26.86 -17.66 22.88
CA GLU A 271 27.08 -17.46 24.31
C GLU A 271 25.78 -17.65 25.12
N THR A 272 25.93 -18.14 26.35
CA THR A 272 24.83 -18.32 27.32
C THR A 272 25.02 -17.37 28.50
N SER A 273 23.97 -16.65 28.90
CA SER A 273 23.99 -15.70 30.02
C SER A 273 24.16 -16.37 31.40
N GLN A 274 24.49 -15.56 32.40
CA GLN A 274 24.12 -15.86 33.79
C GLN A 274 22.59 -15.72 33.97
N PRO A 275 21.99 -16.20 35.08
CA PRO A 275 20.58 -15.97 35.34
C PRO A 275 20.23 -14.48 35.35
N VAL A 276 19.26 -14.10 34.52
CA VAL A 276 18.79 -12.73 34.37
C VAL A 276 17.41 -12.63 35.02
N GLN A 277 17.27 -11.80 36.04
CA GLN A 277 15.99 -11.57 36.69
C GLN A 277 15.14 -10.60 35.87
N SER A 278 13.87 -10.93 35.65
CA SER A 278 12.86 -10.10 35.01
C SER A 278 11.59 -10.03 35.86
N SER A 279 10.56 -9.38 35.34
CA SER A 279 9.20 -9.42 35.91
C SER A 279 8.53 -10.80 35.88
N PHE A 280 9.02 -11.74 35.06
CA PHE A 280 8.45 -13.08 34.88
C PHE A 280 9.18 -14.18 35.65
N GLY A 281 10.35 -13.88 36.21
CA GLY A 281 11.20 -14.86 36.91
C GLY A 281 12.66 -14.71 36.53
N TYR A 282 13.37 -15.84 36.41
CA TYR A 282 14.78 -15.90 36.02
C TYR A 282 14.92 -16.55 34.65
N HIS A 283 15.73 -15.92 33.81
CA HIS A 283 16.00 -16.35 32.46
C HIS A 283 17.44 -16.80 32.31
N ILE A 284 17.63 -17.89 31.57
CA ILE A 284 18.93 -18.24 31.00
C ILE A 284 18.78 -18.04 29.50
N ILE A 285 19.63 -17.21 28.92
CA ILE A 285 19.50 -16.72 27.55
C ILE A 285 20.68 -17.26 26.74
N LYS A 286 20.42 -17.75 25.53
CA LYS A 286 21.45 -18.12 24.57
C LYS A 286 21.20 -17.40 23.25
N VAL A 287 22.14 -16.56 22.82
CA VAL A 287 22.03 -15.90 21.51
C VAL A 287 22.47 -16.88 20.43
N THR A 288 21.66 -17.03 19.40
CA THR A 288 21.89 -17.96 18.28
C THR A 288 22.21 -17.24 16.98
N ASP A 289 21.79 -15.98 16.83
CA ASP A 289 22.20 -15.11 15.74
C ASP A 289 22.06 -13.63 16.11
N HIS A 290 22.76 -12.75 15.39
CA HIS A 290 22.73 -11.31 15.60
C HIS A 290 22.81 -10.57 14.25
N LYS A 291 21.74 -9.82 13.93
CA LYS A 291 21.69 -8.86 12.83
C LYS A 291 22.03 -7.46 13.33
N ALA A 292 23.18 -6.94 12.92
CA ALA A 292 23.59 -5.59 13.26
C ALA A 292 22.62 -4.54 12.70
N ALA A 293 22.50 -3.40 13.38
CA ALA A 293 21.84 -2.25 12.79
C ALA A 293 22.58 -1.81 11.52
N ALA A 294 21.83 -1.48 10.48
CA ALA A 294 22.36 -0.95 9.23
C ALA A 294 21.74 0.42 8.96
N ASN A 295 22.60 1.42 8.76
CA ASN A 295 22.19 2.74 8.30
C ASN A 295 22.74 2.90 6.89
N PRO A 296 21.96 2.55 5.85
CA PRO A 296 22.46 2.61 4.49
C PRO A 296 22.79 4.06 4.13
N THR A 297 23.92 4.23 3.46
CA THR A 297 24.43 5.53 2.98
C THR A 297 23.52 6.11 1.91
N PHE A 298 23.69 7.42 1.66
CA PHE A 298 23.02 8.09 0.55
C PHE A 298 23.28 7.38 -0.77
N GLU A 299 24.54 7.01 -1.05
CA GLU A 299 24.92 6.33 -2.30
C GLU A 299 24.22 4.98 -2.46
N GLU A 300 24.07 4.20 -1.38
CA GLU A 300 23.35 2.92 -1.40
C GLU A 300 21.85 3.08 -1.66
N LYS A 301 21.26 4.23 -1.28
CA LYS A 301 19.82 4.51 -1.44
C LYS A 301 19.50 5.43 -2.60
N LYS A 302 20.48 6.02 -3.28
CA LYS A 302 20.29 7.06 -4.29
C LYS A 302 19.32 6.63 -5.40
N GLU A 303 19.53 5.46 -6.00
CA GLU A 303 18.69 4.98 -7.10
C GLU A 303 17.30 4.55 -6.63
N GLU A 304 17.18 3.96 -5.43
CA GLU A 304 15.88 3.64 -4.83
C GLU A 304 15.06 4.92 -4.60
N ILE A 305 15.67 5.94 -4.00
CA ILE A 305 15.04 7.24 -3.73
C ILE A 305 14.64 7.94 -5.03
N LYS A 306 15.54 7.94 -6.02
CA LYS A 306 15.24 8.49 -7.34
C LYS A 306 14.02 7.84 -7.96
N ASN A 307 13.90 6.51 -7.87
CA ASN A 307 12.74 5.79 -8.37
C ASN A 307 11.47 6.14 -7.58
N ILE A 308 11.54 6.23 -6.26
CA ILE A 308 10.41 6.66 -5.41
C ILE A 308 9.92 8.05 -5.82
N LEU A 309 10.84 9.02 -5.91
CA LEU A 309 10.51 10.40 -6.28
C LEU A 309 9.97 10.50 -7.71
N MET A 310 10.57 9.74 -8.65
CA MET A 310 10.10 9.68 -10.03
C MET A 310 8.67 9.12 -10.11
N MET A 311 8.37 8.03 -9.40
CA MET A 311 7.01 7.47 -9.35
C MET A 311 6.02 8.44 -8.74
N ASN A 312 6.38 9.10 -7.63
CA ASN A 312 5.54 10.13 -7.01
C ASN A 312 5.24 11.26 -8.00
N LYS A 313 6.27 11.73 -8.72
CA LYS A 313 6.10 12.80 -9.70
C LYS A 313 5.25 12.38 -10.90
N ILE A 314 5.41 11.15 -11.37
CA ILE A 314 4.59 10.58 -12.44
C ILE A 314 3.12 10.51 -11.99
N ASN A 315 2.85 10.07 -10.75
CA ASN A 315 1.50 10.04 -10.21
C ASN A 315 0.87 11.44 -10.09
N GLU A 316 1.64 12.44 -9.65
CA GLU A 316 1.21 13.85 -9.63
C GLU A 316 0.87 14.37 -11.03
N LEU A 317 1.64 13.95 -12.04
CA LEU A 317 1.48 14.41 -13.42
C LEU A 317 0.40 13.65 -14.20
N ALA A 318 0.01 12.45 -13.75
CA ALA A 318 -0.88 11.57 -14.50
C ALA A 318 -2.25 12.22 -14.77
N GLN A 319 -2.92 12.74 -13.74
CA GLN A 319 -4.25 13.35 -13.88
C GLN A 319 -4.21 14.64 -14.73
N PRO A 320 -3.33 15.62 -14.47
CA PRO A 320 -3.19 16.78 -15.35
C PRO A 320 -2.89 16.43 -16.80
N PHE A 321 -2.10 15.37 -17.03
CA PHE A 321 -1.79 14.91 -18.38
C PHE A 321 -2.99 14.27 -19.07
N ILE A 322 -3.79 13.47 -18.36
CA ILE A 322 -5.05 12.93 -18.89
C ILE A 322 -6.01 14.05 -19.26
N GLU A 323 -6.16 15.07 -18.42
CA GLU A 323 -7.00 16.24 -18.72
C GLU A 323 -6.48 17.04 -19.94
N GLU A 324 -5.15 17.16 -20.07
CA GLU A 324 -4.53 17.72 -21.28
C GLU A 324 -4.91 16.92 -22.52
N LEU A 325 -4.90 15.58 -22.45
CA LEU A 325 -5.29 14.70 -23.56
C LEU A 325 -6.79 14.81 -23.87
N LYS A 326 -7.66 14.81 -22.85
CA LYS A 326 -9.11 14.99 -23.00
C LYS A 326 -9.43 16.29 -23.74
N SER A 327 -8.77 17.39 -23.36
CA SER A 327 -8.99 18.70 -23.99
C SER A 327 -8.65 18.77 -25.49
N LYS A 328 -7.82 17.83 -25.98
CA LYS A 328 -7.34 17.77 -27.38
C LYS A 328 -8.03 16.68 -28.19
N ALA A 329 -8.79 15.80 -27.54
CA ALA A 329 -9.42 14.65 -28.17
C ALA A 329 -10.87 14.94 -28.53
N LYS A 330 -11.35 14.29 -29.60
CA LYS A 330 -12.78 14.21 -29.89
C LYS A 330 -13.36 13.03 -29.11
N ILE A 331 -14.11 13.31 -28.05
CA ILE A 331 -14.73 12.29 -27.19
C ILE A 331 -16.24 12.34 -27.38
N GLU A 332 -16.85 11.19 -27.63
CA GLU A 332 -18.31 11.00 -27.64
C GLU A 332 -18.65 10.01 -26.52
N ASN A 333 -19.56 10.35 -25.61
CA ASN A 333 -19.96 9.49 -24.48
C ASN A 333 -21.50 9.35 -24.49
N SER A 334 -22.00 8.13 -24.61
CA SER A 334 -23.45 7.87 -24.70
C SER A 334 -24.14 7.70 -23.35
N LEU A 335 -23.38 7.60 -22.25
CA LEU A 335 -23.93 7.44 -20.89
C LEU A 335 -24.19 8.78 -20.20
N VAL A 336 -23.44 9.82 -20.57
CA VAL A 336 -23.68 11.19 -20.11
C VAL A 336 -24.59 11.89 -21.11
N LYS A 337 -25.85 12.14 -20.73
CA LYS A 337 -26.66 13.10 -21.48
C LYS A 337 -26.06 14.48 -21.23
N GLU A 338 -25.52 15.12 -22.26
CA GLU A 338 -25.18 16.54 -22.18
C GLU A 338 -26.43 17.29 -21.70
N ASP A 339 -26.35 17.95 -20.54
CA ASP A 339 -27.25 19.04 -20.22
C ASP A 339 -26.98 20.14 -21.25
N LYS A 340 -27.69 20.08 -22.38
CA LYS A 340 -27.76 21.21 -23.29
C LYS A 340 -28.23 22.41 -22.46
N PRO A 341 -27.54 23.57 -22.52
CA PRO A 341 -28.09 24.78 -21.93
C PRO A 341 -29.45 25.01 -22.58
N GLU A 342 -30.49 24.97 -21.75
CA GLU A 342 -31.86 25.25 -22.13
C GLU A 342 -31.88 26.63 -22.78
N ASP A 343 -32.30 26.68 -24.05
CA ASP A 343 -32.40 27.89 -24.84
C ASP A 343 -33.24 28.90 -24.07
N ALA A 344 -32.59 29.94 -23.54
CA ALA A 344 -33.23 31.06 -22.86
C ALA A 344 -33.96 31.92 -23.89
N ALA A 345 -35.02 31.40 -24.48
CA ALA A 345 -35.86 32.10 -25.42
C ALA A 345 -37.30 31.57 -25.34
N THR A 346 -38.03 32.05 -24.33
CA THR A 346 -39.38 32.67 -24.47
C THR A 346 -40.02 32.85 -23.08
N ALA A 347 -39.69 33.95 -22.41
CA ALA A 347 -40.53 34.45 -21.33
C ALA A 347 -41.83 35.03 -21.94
N PRO A 348 -43.04 34.64 -21.50
CA PRO A 348 -44.28 35.27 -21.92
C PRO A 348 -44.34 36.71 -21.37
N LYS A 349 -44.72 37.67 -22.21
CA LYS A 349 -45.04 39.04 -21.77
C LYS A 349 -46.26 39.00 -20.84
N GLU A 350 -46.08 39.44 -19.60
CA GLU A 350 -47.19 39.78 -18.70
C GLU A 350 -48.01 40.93 -19.31
N GLU A 351 -49.30 40.68 -19.51
CA GLU A 351 -50.30 41.71 -19.76
C GLU A 351 -50.56 42.49 -18.47
N ALA A 352 -50.31 43.80 -18.52
CA ALA A 352 -50.65 44.72 -17.45
C ALA A 352 -52.18 44.87 -17.35
N THR A 353 -52.77 44.31 -16.29
CA THR A 353 -54.14 44.66 -15.90
C THR A 353 -54.10 45.85 -14.95
N THR A 354 -54.39 47.02 -15.49
CA THR A 354 -54.67 48.25 -14.73
C THR A 354 -56.01 48.10 -14.03
N VAL A 355 -56.07 48.30 -12.70
CA VAL A 355 -57.32 48.52 -11.98
C VAL A 355 -57.27 49.94 -11.39
N GLN A 356 -58.27 50.73 -11.77
CA GLN A 356 -58.58 52.06 -11.23
C GLN A 356 -59.24 51.99 -9.87
#